data_AF-A0A954B361-F1
#
_entry.id   AF-A0A954B361-F1
#
_cell.length_a   1.000
_cell.length_b   1.000
_cell.length_c   1.000
_cell.angle_alpha   90.00
_cell.angle_beta   90.00
_cell.angle_gamma   90.00
#
_symmetry.space_group_name_H-M   'P 1'
#
loop_
_entity.id
_entity.type
_entity.pdbx_description
1 polymer ?
#
loop_
_entity_poly.entity_id
_entity_poly.type
_entity_poly.pdbx_seq_one_letter_code
_entity_poly.pdbx_strand_id
1 'polypeptide(L)'
;YALIIVDARRVANVPAGAWMDYVAFNALTQVDPDGRTAAFPTILNLFVQGQEPPSGLTSWDTNYLDALYDARNASASRQVASIVRRMGD
;
A
#
# COMPACT_ATOMS: atom_id res chain seq x y z
N TYR A 1 5.22 10.08 7.86
CA TYR A 1 6.67 9.86 7.64
C TYR A 1 6.94 8.38 7.81
N ALA A 2 7.58 7.74 6.82
CA ALA A 2 7.96 6.33 6.87
C ALA A 2 9.46 6.24 6.60
N LEU A 3 10.17 5.47 7.43
CA LEU A 3 11.57 5.10 7.20
C LEU A 3 11.60 3.60 6.95
N ILE A 4 12.05 3.21 5.76
CA ILE A 4 12.16 1.80 5.35
C ILE A 4 13.63 1.49 5.12
N ILE A 5 14.13 0.45 5.78
CA ILE A 5 15.49 -0.05 5.62
C ILE A 5 15.42 -1.36 4.85
N VAL A 6 16.12 -1.44 3.72
CA VAL A 6 16.17 -2.62 2.86
C VAL A 6 17.56 -3.24 2.90
N ASP A 7 17.63 -4.54 3.17
CA ASP A 7 18.86 -5.32 2.99
C ASP A 7 19.06 -5.60 1.51
N ALA A 8 19.95 -4.85 0.85
CA ALA A 8 20.22 -4.96 -0.59
C ALA A 8 20.58 -6.38 -1.04
N ARG A 9 21.17 -7.20 -0.16
CA ARG A 9 21.54 -8.59 -0.47
C ARG A 9 20.32 -9.48 -0.63
N ARG A 10 19.22 -9.16 0.05
CA ARG A 10 17.97 -9.94 -0.01
C ARG A 10 17.13 -9.64 -1.25
N VAL A 11 17.30 -8.45 -1.84
CA VAL A 11 16.59 -8.04 -3.08
C VAL A 11 17.46 -8.15 -4.33
N ALA A 12 18.71 -8.60 -4.21
CA ALA A 12 19.68 -8.61 -5.30
C ALA A 12 19.23 -9.39 -6.55
N ASN A 13 18.39 -10.42 -6.36
CA ASN A 13 17.87 -11.25 -7.44
C ASN A 13 16.44 -10.87 -7.86
N VAL A 14 15.91 -9.76 -7.35
CA VAL A 14 14.56 -9.27 -7.68
C VAL A 14 14.69 -8.04 -8.57
N PRO A 15 13.92 -7.92 -9.67
CA PRO A 15 13.92 -6.74 -10.51
C PRO A 15 13.71 -5.46 -9.70
N ALA A 16 14.50 -4.43 -9.99
CA ALA A 16 14.49 -3.20 -9.19
C ALA A 16 13.10 -2.55 -9.13
N GLY A 17 12.38 -2.52 -10.26
CA GLY A 17 11.01 -2.00 -10.31
C GLY A 17 10.08 -2.72 -9.34
N ALA A 18 10.09 -4.06 -9.35
CA ALA A 18 9.20 -4.86 -8.51
C ALA A 18 9.43 -4.64 -7.01
N TRP A 19 10.69 -4.68 -6.53
CA TRP A 19 10.93 -4.50 -5.09
C TRP A 19 10.77 -3.04 -4.65
N MET A 20 10.99 -2.06 -5.53
CA MET A 20 10.65 -0.66 -5.23
C MET A 20 9.14 -0.44 -5.16
N ASP A 21 8.36 -1.07 -6.04
CA ASP A 21 6.90 -1.04 -6.00
C ASP A 21 6.36 -1.67 -4.70
N TYR A 22 6.95 -2.79 -4.27
CA TYR A 22 6.63 -3.42 -2.97
C TYR A 22 6.87 -2.47 -1.79
N VAL A 23 8.02 -1.79 -1.78
CA VAL A 23 8.38 -0.82 -0.74
C VAL A 23 7.44 0.38 -0.76
N ALA A 24 7.16 0.93 -1.95
CA ALA A 24 6.24 2.06 -2.11
C ALA A 24 4.83 1.70 -1.63
N PHE A 25 4.32 0.53 -2.00
CA PHE A 25 3.00 0.07 -1.57
C PHE A 25 2.91 -0.05 -0.04
N ASN A 26 3.91 -0.65 0.61
CA ASN A 26 3.98 -0.72 2.08
C ASN A 26 4.01 0.67 2.72
N ALA A 27 4.78 1.61 2.17
CA ALA A 27 4.88 2.97 2.68
C ALA A 27 3.54 3.74 2.60
N LEU A 28 2.76 3.51 1.56
CA LEU A 28 1.49 4.19 1.30
C LEU A 28 0.33 3.61 2.12
N THR A 29 0.32 2.29 2.30
CA THR A 29 -0.82 1.55 2.86
C THR A 29 -0.70 1.28 4.35
N GLN A 30 0.52 1.14 4.90
CA GLN A 30 0.75 0.67 6.29
C GLN A 30 0.02 -0.66 6.59
N VAL A 31 0.09 -1.60 5.65
CA VAL A 31 -0.54 -2.93 5.76
C VAL A 31 0.02 -3.76 6.92
N ASP A 32 -0.83 -4.63 7.46
CA ASP A 32 -0.44 -5.68 8.41
C ASP A 32 0.54 -6.66 7.74
N PRO A 33 1.78 -6.80 8.25
CA PRO A 33 2.78 -7.70 7.68
C PRO A 33 2.40 -9.18 7.77
N ASP A 34 1.47 -9.55 8.66
CA ASP A 34 0.96 -10.92 8.81
C ASP A 34 -0.33 -11.16 8.00
N GLY A 35 -0.72 -10.19 7.17
CA GLY A 35 -1.87 -10.26 6.28
C GLY A 35 -1.75 -11.39 5.24
N ARG A 36 -2.84 -12.11 5.01
CA ARG A 36 -2.89 -13.18 3.99
C ARG A 36 -3.23 -12.62 2.62
N THR A 37 -2.21 -12.41 1.80
CA THR A 37 -2.33 -11.78 0.46
C THR A 37 -2.28 -12.78 -0.70
N ALA A 38 -1.97 -14.05 -0.43
CA ALA A 38 -1.73 -15.08 -1.46
C ALA A 38 -2.92 -15.33 -2.41
N ALA A 39 -4.14 -14.98 -2.00
CA ALA A 39 -5.35 -15.11 -2.81
C ALA A 39 -5.59 -13.95 -3.80
N PHE A 40 -4.81 -12.86 -3.70
CA PHE A 40 -4.95 -11.67 -4.51
C PHE A 40 -3.75 -11.48 -5.43
N PRO A 41 -3.93 -10.96 -6.65
CA PRO A 41 -2.82 -10.61 -7.51
C PRO A 41 -2.27 -9.26 -7.03
N THR A 42 -1.41 -9.24 -6.00
CA THR A 42 -0.86 -8.01 -5.38
C THR A 42 0.65 -8.04 -5.35
N ILE A 43 1.28 -6.86 -5.45
CA ILE A 43 2.71 -6.68 -5.26
C ILE A 43 3.19 -7.25 -3.91
N LEU A 44 2.33 -7.34 -2.90
CA LEU A 44 2.66 -7.93 -1.60
C LEU A 44 3.09 -9.41 -1.69
N ASN A 45 2.76 -10.10 -2.79
CA ASN A 45 3.19 -11.48 -3.03
C ASN A 45 4.58 -11.60 -3.69
N LEU A 46 5.30 -10.49 -3.88
CA LEU A 46 6.64 -10.47 -4.51
C LEU A 46 7.62 -11.49 -3.94
N PHE A 47 7.54 -11.74 -2.63
CA PHE A 47 8.45 -12.65 -1.92
C PHE A 47 7.77 -13.96 -1.47
N VAL A 48 6.54 -14.22 -1.90
CA VAL A 48 5.82 -15.47 -1.57
C VAL A 48 6.36 -16.62 -2.42
N GLN A 49 6.74 -17.71 -1.76
CA GLN A 49 7.28 -18.89 -2.44
C GLN A 49 6.18 -19.70 -3.12
N GLY A 50 6.52 -20.33 -4.26
CA GLY A 50 5.61 -21.21 -4.99
C GLY A 50 4.59 -20.48 -5.86
N GLN A 51 4.72 -19.16 -6.03
CA GLN A 51 3.92 -18.33 -6.93
C GLN A 51 4.84 -17.59 -7.90
N GLU A 52 4.31 -17.24 -9.07
CA GLU A 52 5.00 -16.34 -9.99
C GLU A 52 5.04 -14.93 -9.37
N PRO A 53 6.23 -14.36 -9.16
CA PRO A 53 6.33 -13.05 -8.52
C PRO A 53 5.80 -11.95 -9.46
N PRO A 54 4.97 -11.02 -8.97
CA PRO A 54 4.55 -9.86 -9.74
C PRO A 54 5.75 -9.01 -10.18
N SER A 55 5.70 -8.49 -11.41
CA SER A 55 6.75 -7.64 -11.99
C SER A 55 6.67 -6.17 -11.58
N GLY A 56 5.59 -5.77 -10.91
CA GLY A 56 5.31 -4.41 -10.43
C GLY A 56 3.91 -4.32 -9.83
N LEU A 57 3.45 -3.10 -9.54
CA LEU A 57 2.07 -2.87 -9.07
C LEU A 57 1.05 -3.49 -10.02
N THR A 58 0.07 -4.19 -9.44
CA THR A 58 -1.04 -4.79 -10.18
C THR A 58 -2.25 -3.87 -10.18
N SER A 59 -3.28 -4.25 -10.95
CA SER A 59 -4.58 -3.58 -10.90
C SER A 59 -5.26 -3.69 -9.53
N TRP A 60 -4.99 -4.75 -8.78
CA TRP A 60 -5.50 -4.88 -7.41
C TRP A 60 -4.86 -3.83 -6.50
N ASP A 61 -3.54 -3.63 -6.64
CA ASP A 61 -2.79 -2.65 -5.84
C ASP A 61 -3.26 -1.22 -6.13
N THR A 62 -3.41 -0.85 -7.40
CA THR A 62 -3.87 0.50 -7.78
C THR A 62 -5.29 0.75 -7.28
N ASN A 63 -6.21 -0.20 -7.49
CA ASN A 63 -7.59 -0.07 -7.01
C ASN A 63 -7.67 0.01 -5.48
N TYR A 64 -6.81 -0.73 -4.77
CA TYR A 64 -6.72 -0.66 -3.31
C TYR A 64 -6.25 0.72 -2.85
N LEU A 65 -5.19 1.27 -3.47
CA LEU A 65 -4.68 2.61 -3.16
C LEU A 65 -5.74 3.68 -3.43
N ASP A 66 -6.41 3.64 -4.58
CA ASP A 66 -7.46 4.59 -4.93
C ASP A 66 -8.58 4.58 -3.87
N ALA A 67 -9.10 3.39 -3.54
CA ALA A 67 -10.14 3.24 -2.52
C ALA A 67 -9.68 3.71 -1.13
N LEU A 68 -8.43 3.41 -0.76
CA LEU A 68 -7.86 3.81 0.52
C LEU A 68 -7.78 5.34 0.65
N TYR A 69 -7.27 6.02 -0.38
CA TYR A 69 -7.10 7.46 -0.36
C TYR A 69 -8.43 8.21 -0.51
N ASP A 70 -9.37 7.70 -1.30
CA ASP A 70 -10.73 8.23 -1.38
C ASP A 70 -11.43 8.18 -0.02
N ALA A 71 -11.33 7.05 0.70
CA ALA A 71 -11.90 6.92 2.04
C ALA A 71 -11.29 7.91 3.04
N ARG A 72 -9.96 8.11 2.99
CA ARG A 72 -9.24 9.10 3.81
C ARG A 72 -9.72 10.52 3.51
N ASN A 73 -9.83 10.89 2.24
CA ASN A 73 -10.32 12.20 1.81
C ASN A 73 -11.77 12.44 2.28
N ALA A 74 -12.65 11.45 2.11
CA ALA A 74 -14.02 11.53 2.59
C ALA A 74 -14.10 11.69 4.12
N SER A 75 -13.19 11.08 4.87
CA SER A 75 -13.11 11.26 6.33
C SER A 75 -12.70 12.69 6.73
N ALA A 76 -11.69 13.25 6.06
CA ALA A 76 -11.20 14.60 6.31
C ALA A 76 -12.29 15.64 6.01
N SER A 77 -12.97 15.52 4.87
CA SER A 77 -14.07 16.42 4.50
C SER A 77 -15.22 16.39 5.52
N ARG A 78 -15.58 15.20 6.03
CA ARG A 78 -16.58 15.06 7.10
C ARG A 78 -16.14 15.72 8.41
N GLN A 79 -14.86 15.62 8.75
CA GLN A 79 -14.30 16.28 9.93
C GLN A 79 -14.38 17.81 9.81
N VAL A 80 -13.98 18.37 8.66
CA VAL A 80 -14.08 19.82 8.40
C VAL A 80 -15.52 20.30 8.50
N ALA A 81 -16.47 19.60 7.87
CA ALA A 81 -17.88 19.95 7.94
C ALA A 81 -18.44 19.93 9.37
N SER A 82 -17.94 19.03 10.22
CA SER A 82 -18.35 18.97 11.64
C SER A 82 -17.82 20.14 12.47
N ILE A 83 -16.64 20.67 12.15
CA ILE A 83 -16.05 21.84 12.81
C ILE A 83 -16.83 23.10 12.44
N VAL A 84 -17.12 23.30 11.15
CA VAL A 84 -17.90 24.45 10.67
C VAL A 84 -19.27 24.49 11.32
N ARG A 85 -19.95 23.34 11.45
CA ARG A 85 -21.27 23.26 12.10
C ARG A 85 -21.21 23.71 13.56
N ARG A 86 -20.17 23.32 14.31
CA ARG A 86 -19.98 23.69 15.72
C ARG A 86 -19.59 25.15 15.97
N MET A 87 -19.10 25.85 14.96
CA MET A 87 -18.74 27.27 15.06
C MET A 87 -19.92 28.20 14.72
N GLY A 88 -20.97 27.67 14.09
CA GLY A 88 -22.19 28.40 13.76
C GLY A 88 -23.28 28.31 14.83
N ASP A 89 -23.10 27.45 15.84
CA ASP A 89 -23.93 27.34 17.05
C ASP A 89 -23.30 28.15 18.20
#